data_AF-E7CQA2-F1
#
_entry.id   AF-E7CQA2-F1
#
_cell.length_a   1.000
_cell.length_b   1.000
_cell.length_c   1.000
_cell.angle_alpha   90.00
_cell.angle_beta   90.00
_cell.angle_gamma   90.00
#
_symmetry.space_group_name_H-M   'P 1'
#
loop_
_entity.id
_entity.type
_entity.pdbx_description
1 polymer ?
#
loop_
_entity_poly.entity_id
_entity_poly.type
_entity_poly.pdbx_seq_one_letter_code
_entity_poly.pdbx_strand_id
1 'polypeptide(L)'
;MEGAVRVKEEESEHSQPQPREGLNDASPPPFLTKTFDMVDDSSIDSIVSWSITRNSFVVWDPHSFSTTILPRYFKHSNFSSFIRQLNTYC
;
A
#
# COMPACT_ATOMS: atom_id res chain seq x y z
N MET A 1 -22.44 39.44 -19.09
CA MET A 1 -22.86 38.30 -19.91
C MET A 1 -21.93 38.26 -21.12
N GLU A 2 -20.66 37.91 -20.93
CA GLU A 2 -20.10 36.56 -20.71
C GLU A 2 -20.39 35.61 -21.88
N GLY A 3 -19.34 35.14 -22.54
CA GLY A 3 -19.45 34.08 -23.55
C GLY A 3 -18.32 33.99 -24.58
N ALA A 4 -17.05 34.10 -24.19
CA ALA A 4 -15.94 33.62 -25.04
C ALA A 4 -15.44 32.30 -24.45
N VAL A 5 -16.03 31.19 -24.88
CA VAL A 5 -15.57 29.85 -24.50
C VAL A 5 -14.47 29.44 -25.47
N ARG A 6 -13.21 29.53 -25.02
CA ARG A 6 -12.03 29.02 -25.72
C ARG A 6 -11.76 27.60 -25.23
N VAL A 7 -11.57 26.70 -26.19
CA VAL A 7 -11.24 25.28 -26.07
C VAL A 7 -10.22 25.01 -24.96
N LYS A 8 -10.48 23.98 -24.14
CA LYS A 8 -9.43 23.31 -23.37
C LYS A 8 -9.44 21.83 -23.73
N GLU A 9 -8.35 21.43 -24.36
CA GLU A 9 -8.01 20.08 -24.77
C GLU A 9 -7.89 19.19 -23.54
N GLU A 10 -8.54 18.03 -23.56
CA GLU A 10 -8.39 16.99 -22.56
C GLU A 10 -7.08 16.25 -22.84
N GLU A 11 -6.01 16.63 -22.14
CA GLU A 11 -4.76 15.89 -22.13
C GLU A 11 -4.91 14.69 -21.19
N SER A 12 -5.13 13.52 -21.78
CA SER A 12 -5.13 12.23 -21.11
C SER A 12 -3.69 11.89 -20.70
N GLU A 13 -3.27 12.30 -19.50
CA GLU A 13 -1.95 11.97 -18.97
C GLU A 13 -1.84 10.47 -18.63
N HIS A 14 -1.17 9.76 -19.54
CA HIS A 14 -0.58 8.45 -19.31
C HIS A 14 0.64 8.64 -18.39
N SER A 15 0.46 8.47 -17.08
CA SER A 15 1.55 8.65 -16.11
C SER A 15 2.64 7.58 -16.32
N GLN A 16 3.74 7.97 -16.96
CA GLN A 16 4.99 7.23 -16.94
C GLN A 16 5.53 7.14 -15.49
N PRO A 17 6.16 6.03 -15.07
CA PRO A 17 6.80 5.96 -13.77
C PRO A 17 8.07 6.84 -13.80
N GLN A 18 8.01 8.01 -13.15
CA GLN A 18 9.21 8.83 -12.94
C GLN A 18 10.05 8.22 -11.81
N PRO A 19 11.39 8.12 -11.96
CA PRO A 19 12.28 7.86 -10.83
C PRO A 19 12.11 9.01 -9.83
N ARG A 20 11.68 8.72 -8.61
CA ARG A 20 11.47 9.73 -7.58
C ARG A 20 12.82 10.23 -7.06
N GLU A 21 13.38 11.23 -7.74
CA GLU A 21 14.46 12.04 -7.18
C GLU A 21 13.86 13.07 -6.21
N GLY A 22 14.22 12.92 -4.93
CA GLY A 22 13.94 13.87 -3.87
C GLY A 22 13.16 13.27 -2.70
N LEU A 23 13.82 13.14 -1.54
CA LEU A 23 13.54 13.98 -0.36
C LEU A 23 14.34 13.45 0.84
N ASN A 24 15.17 14.32 1.42
CA ASN A 24 15.90 14.12 2.67
C ASN A 24 14.98 14.25 3.90
N ASP A 25 13.84 13.56 3.90
CA ASP A 25 12.99 13.37 5.07
C ASP A 25 12.95 11.87 5.36
N ALA A 26 13.78 11.43 6.32
CA ALA A 26 14.13 10.03 6.61
C ALA A 26 12.98 9.19 7.22
N SER A 27 11.74 9.43 6.81
CA SER A 27 10.60 8.61 7.23
C SER A 27 10.46 7.40 6.32
N PRO A 28 10.23 6.19 6.87
CA PRO A 28 9.97 5.01 6.06
C PRO A 28 8.78 5.24 5.12
N PRO A 29 8.81 4.63 3.91
CA PRO A 29 7.67 4.62 3.01
C PRO A 29 6.37 4.24 3.74
N PRO A 30 5.23 4.93 3.50
CA PRO A 30 3.98 4.66 4.20
C PRO A 30 3.51 3.20 4.12
N PHE A 31 3.84 2.50 3.04
CA PHE A 31 3.56 1.08 2.89
C PHE A 31 4.25 0.24 3.97
N LEU A 32 5.53 0.51 4.27
CA LEU A 32 6.28 -0.22 5.29
C LEU A 32 5.76 0.07 6.68
N THR A 33 5.53 1.35 7.01
CA THR A 33 4.98 1.74 8.32
C THR A 33 3.62 1.08 8.56
N LYS A 34 2.71 1.15 7.58
CA LYS A 34 1.38 0.52 7.69
C LYS A 34 1.44 -1.00 7.77
N THR A 35 2.37 -1.63 7.03
CA THR A 35 2.55 -3.08 7.09
C THR A 35 3.06 -3.50 8.47
N PHE A 36 4.02 -2.76 9.03
CA PHE A 36 4.51 -3.01 10.38
C PHE A 36 3.38 -2.87 11.41
N ASP A 37 2.68 -1.74 11.41
CA ASP A 37 1.56 -1.47 12.34
C ASP A 37 0.45 -2.52 12.23
N MET A 38 0.17 -3.01 11.02
CA MET A 38 -0.81 -4.07 10.77
C MET A 38 -0.37 -5.40 11.41
N VAL A 39 0.88 -5.81 11.21
CA VAL A 39 1.38 -7.10 11.73
C VAL A 39 1.65 -7.02 13.25
N ASP A 40 1.90 -5.83 13.80
CA ASP A 40 2.09 -5.60 15.24
C ASP A 40 0.77 -5.63 16.04
N ASP A 41 -0.38 -5.60 15.37
CA ASP A 41 -1.69 -5.71 16.01
C ASP A 41 -2.01 -7.15 16.45
N SER A 42 -1.72 -7.46 17.71
CA SER A 42 -2.01 -8.77 18.33
C SER A 42 -3.49 -9.19 18.27
N SER A 43 -4.44 -8.27 18.05
CA SER A 43 -5.86 -8.61 17.93
C SER A 43 -6.18 -9.40 16.64
N ILE A 44 -5.27 -9.37 15.66
CA ILE A 44 -5.43 -10.07 14.37
C ILE A 44 -4.41 -11.21 14.17
N ASP A 45 -3.70 -11.63 15.22
CA ASP A 45 -2.67 -12.68 15.18
C ASP A 45 -3.17 -14.01 14.60
N SER A 46 -4.46 -14.30 14.73
CA SER A 46 -5.09 -15.50 14.12
C SER A 46 -5.11 -15.49 12.58
N ILE A 47 -4.94 -14.32 11.96
CA ILE A 47 -4.96 -14.11 10.51
C ILE A 47 -3.56 -13.78 9.99
N VAL A 48 -2.85 -12.88 10.67
CA VAL A 48 -1.48 -12.49 10.35
C VAL A 48 -0.73 -12.14 11.63
N SER A 49 0.48 -12.67 11.79
CA SER A 49 1.29 -12.40 12.98
C SER A 49 2.78 -12.33 12.65
N TRP A 50 3.56 -11.72 13.53
CA TRP A 50 5.01 -11.88 13.53
C TRP A 50 5.39 -13.36 13.72
N SER A 51 6.50 -13.77 13.10
CA SER A 51 7.19 -15.00 13.45
C SER A 51 7.81 -14.87 14.84
N ILE A 52 8.16 -16.01 15.45
CA ILE A 52 8.75 -16.06 16.81
C ILE A 52 10.01 -15.17 16.89
N THR A 53 10.77 -15.07 15.81
CA THR A 53 12.01 -14.28 15.73
C THR A 53 11.79 -12.81 15.37
N ARG A 54 10.54 -12.37 15.16
CA ARG A 54 10.13 -10.98 14.82
C ARG A 54 10.89 -10.33 13.65
N ASN A 55 11.36 -11.15 12.72
CA ASN A 55 12.09 -10.71 11.52
C ASN A 55 11.37 -11.09 10.23
N SER A 56 10.21 -11.74 10.35
CA SER A 56 9.31 -12.09 9.28
C SER A 56 7.89 -12.18 9.85
N PHE A 57 6.89 -12.21 8.98
CA PHE A 57 5.51 -12.40 9.38
C PHE A 57 4.87 -13.51 8.55
N VAL A 58 3.83 -14.11 9.12
CA VAL A 58 3.11 -15.23 8.52
C VAL A 58 1.66 -14.82 8.34
N VAL A 59 1.13 -15.08 7.15
CA VAL A 59 -0.30 -14.94 6.85
C VAL A 59 -0.92 -16.34 6.99
N TRP A 60 -1.69 -16.55 8.05
CA TRP A 60 -2.33 -17.82 8.41
C TRP A 60 -3.61 -18.07 7.60
N ASP A 61 -4.39 -17.01 7.37
CA ASP A 61 -5.60 -17.05 6.56
C ASP A 61 -5.52 -15.99 5.44
N PRO A 62 -5.03 -16.38 4.24
CA PRO A 62 -4.91 -15.46 3.11
C PRO A 62 -6.26 -14.88 2.64
N HIS A 63 -7.35 -15.61 2.82
CA HIS A 63 -8.68 -15.14 2.42
C HIS A 63 -9.12 -14.01 3.34
N SER A 64 -9.16 -14.26 4.64
CA SER A 64 -9.53 -13.24 5.64
C SER A 64 -8.56 -12.06 5.65
N PHE A 65 -7.27 -12.30 5.43
CA PHE A 65 -6.29 -11.24 5.28
C PHE A 65 -6.66 -10.30 4.13
N SER A 66 -7.02 -10.86 2.98
CA SER A 66 -7.36 -10.09 1.78
C SER A 66 -8.68 -9.34 1.92
N THR A 67 -9.73 -9.99 2.43
CA THR A 67 -11.09 -9.42 2.48
C THR A 67 -11.34 -8.53 3.68
N THR A 68 -10.67 -8.79 4.79
CA THR A 68 -10.99 -8.17 6.09
C THR A 68 -9.85 -7.27 6.58
N ILE A 69 -8.59 -7.68 6.41
CA ILE A 69 -7.45 -6.92 6.95
C ILE A 69 -6.98 -5.86 5.95
N LEU A 70 -6.67 -6.24 4.71
CA LEU A 70 -6.13 -5.30 3.71
C LEU A 70 -6.99 -4.03 3.54
N PRO A 71 -8.34 -4.08 3.46
CA PRO A 71 -9.17 -2.89 3.31
C PRO A 71 -9.13 -1.93 4.52
N ARG A 72 -8.71 -2.40 5.70
CA ARG A 72 -8.59 -1.58 6.91
C ARG A 72 -7.31 -0.74 6.91
N TYR A 73 -6.24 -1.23 6.27
CA TYR A 73 -4.92 -0.58 6.24
C TYR A 73 -4.57 0.05 4.88
N PHE A 74 -5.12 -0.50 3.79
CA PHE A 74 -4.83 -0.13 2.40
C PHE A 74 -6.12 0.15 1.62
N LYS A 75 -5.99 0.89 0.51
CA LYS A 75 -7.13 1.24 -0.37
C LYS A 75 -7.54 0.10 -1.33
N HIS A 76 -7.09 -1.14 -1.08
CA HIS A 76 -7.41 -2.32 -1.88
C HIS A 76 -7.43 -3.58 -1.00
N SER A 77 -8.17 -4.60 -1.43
CA SER A 77 -8.19 -5.96 -0.86
C SER A 77 -7.29 -6.95 -1.62
N ASN A 78 -6.54 -6.50 -2.62
CA ASN A 78 -5.81 -7.39 -3.52
C ASN A 78 -4.50 -7.91 -2.89
N PHE A 79 -4.47 -9.22 -2.61
CA PHE A 79 -3.29 -9.90 -2.06
C PHE A 79 -2.06 -9.78 -2.97
N SER A 80 -2.23 -10.01 -4.28
CA SER A 80 -1.13 -9.95 -5.24
C SER A 80 -0.52 -8.56 -5.33
N SER A 81 -1.33 -7.51 -5.24
CA SER A 81 -0.85 -6.12 -5.17
C SER A 81 -0.07 -5.85 -3.89
N PHE A 82 -0.46 -6.44 -2.77
CA PHE A 82 0.28 -6.37 -1.51
C PHE A 82 1.63 -7.09 -1.61
N ILE A 83 1.67 -8.32 -2.14
CA ILE A 83 2.91 -9.08 -2.37
C ILE A 83 3.85 -8.34 -3.33
N ARG A 84 3.32 -7.73 -4.39
CA ARG A 84 4.16 -6.95 -5.32
C ARG A 84 4.81 -5.74 -4.66
N GLN A 85 4.09 -5.08 -3.74
CA GLN A 85 4.66 -3.97 -2.97
C GLN A 85 5.72 -4.46 -1.99
N LEU A 86 5.52 -5.59 -1.30
CA LEU A 86 6.58 -6.21 -0.47
C LEU A 86 7.84 -6.49 -1.28
N ASN A 87 7.69 -7.12 -2.44
CA ASN A 87 8.82 -7.45 -3.34
C ASN A 87 9.55 -6.22 -3.89
N THR A 88 8.97 -5.02 -3.79
CA THR A 88 9.63 -3.77 -4.20
C THR A 88 10.61 -3.25 -3.14
N TYR A 89 10.46 -3.68 -1.89
CA TYR A 89 11.24 -3.22 -0.74
C TYR A 89 12.14 -4.29 -0.12
N CYS A 90 12.04 -5.55 -0.56
CA CYS A 90 12.98 -6.61 -0.24
C CYS A 90 14.26 -6.54 -1.08
#